data_AF-A0A1V2P575-F1
#
_entry.id   AF-A0A1V2P575-F1
#
_cell.length_a   1.000
_cell.length_b   1.000
_cell.length_c   1.000
_cell.angle_alpha   90.00
_cell.angle_beta   90.00
_cell.angle_gamma   90.00
#
_symmetry.space_group_name_H-M   'P 1'
#
loop_
_entity.id
_entity.type
_entity.pdbx_description
1 polymer ?
#
loop_
_entity_poly.entity_id
_entity_poly.type
_entity_poly.pdbx_seq_one_letter_code
_entity_poly.pdbx_strand_id
1 'polypeptide(L)'
;MSDEQECSQRVIDMVKSQAPKVFAVVIESGCSEEARVVAWGMTLADGAYMTSVEGNNQWLLADPDNALMYIRHAPEDTPYLVWAA
;
A
#
# COMPACT_ATOMS: atom_id res chain seq x y z
N MET A 1 10.29 -25.11 25.60
CA MET A 1 9.22 -24.28 25.02
C MET A 1 7.92 -24.98 25.34
N SER A 2 6.90 -24.28 25.85
CA SER A 2 5.60 -24.90 26.13
C SER A 2 4.76 -25.05 24.87
N ASP A 3 3.82 -25.99 24.86
CA ASP A 3 2.90 -26.23 23.72
C ASP A 3 2.13 -24.96 23.30
N GLU A 4 1.79 -24.09 24.27
CA GLU A 4 1.17 -22.78 24.02
C GLU A 4 2.09 -21.80 23.27
N GLN A 5 3.39 -21.81 23.59
CA GLN A 5 4.39 -20.98 22.90
C GLN A 5 4.63 -21.49 21.47
N GLU A 6 4.62 -22.81 21.26
CA GLU A 6 4.73 -23.39 19.93
C GLU A 6 3.51 -23.08 19.05
N CYS A 7 2.29 -23.16 19.63
CA CYS A 7 1.07 -22.78 18.94
C CYS A 7 1.08 -21.30 18.52
N SER A 8 1.47 -20.40 19.43
CA SER A 8 1.60 -18.97 19.15
C SER A 8 2.64 -18.68 18.05
N GLN A 9 3.79 -19.36 18.09
CA GLN A 9 4.83 -19.18 17.10
C GLN A 9 4.37 -19.59 15.69
N ARG A 10 3.64 -20.70 15.57
CA ARG A 10 3.07 -21.16 14.30
C ARG A 10 2.11 -20.15 13.68
N VAL A 11 1.29 -19.48 14.49
CA VAL A 11 0.39 -18.42 14.02
C VAL A 11 1.18 -17.21 13.51
N ILE A 12 2.22 -16.80 14.24
CA ILE A 12 3.08 -15.67 13.84
C ILE A 12 3.78 -15.98 12.51
N ASP A 13 4.33 -17.18 12.35
CA ASP A 13 5.03 -17.58 11.13
C ASP A 13 4.07 -17.66 9.94
N MET A 14 2.85 -18.14 10.14
CA MET A 14 1.79 -18.12 9.13
C MET A 14 1.51 -16.69 8.65
N VAL A 15 1.30 -15.74 9.58
CA VAL A 15 1.03 -14.34 9.25
C VAL A 15 2.19 -13.72 8.49
N LYS A 16 3.44 -13.94 8.93
CA LYS A 16 4.62 -13.44 8.22
C LYS A 16 4.75 -14.01 6.81
N SER A 17 4.45 -15.30 6.63
CA SER A 17 4.54 -15.97 5.32
C SER A 17 3.46 -15.50 4.33
N GLN A 18 2.35 -14.97 4.84
CA GLN A 18 1.19 -14.54 4.05
C GLN A 18 0.98 -13.02 4.09
N ALA A 19 1.92 -12.27 4.66
CA ALA A 19 1.81 -10.83 4.78
C ALA A 19 1.74 -10.20 3.36
N PRO A 20 0.73 -9.37 3.08
CA PRO A 20 0.63 -8.74 1.78
C PRO A 20 1.77 -7.73 1.60
N LYS A 21 2.25 -7.58 0.37
CA LYS A 21 3.14 -6.47 0.02
C LYS A 21 2.36 -5.17 0.11
N VAL A 22 2.94 -4.17 0.77
CA VAL A 22 2.35 -2.83 0.94
C VAL A 22 3.06 -1.85 0.02
N PHE A 23 2.33 -0.90 -0.54
CA PHE A 23 2.86 0.20 -1.33
C PHE A 23 2.24 1.54 -0.92
N ALA A 24 2.94 2.62 -1.24
CA ALA A 24 2.46 3.99 -1.14
C ALA A 24 2.25 4.57 -2.54
N VAL A 25 1.27 5.45 -2.66
CA VAL A 25 1.21 6.40 -3.77
C VAL A 25 1.74 7.75 -3.28
N VAL A 26 2.78 8.22 -3.96
CA VAL A 26 3.48 9.47 -3.65
C VAL A 26 3.18 10.47 -4.76
N ILE A 27 2.95 11.73 -4.39
CA ILE A 27 2.92 12.85 -5.32
C ILE A 27 4.15 13.72 -5.05
N GLU A 28 4.96 13.96 -6.07
CA GLU A 28 6.01 14.97 -6.08
C GLU A 28 5.51 16.23 -6.78
N SER A 29 5.56 17.35 -6.07
CA SER A 29 5.20 18.66 -6.62
C SER A 29 6.30 19.17 -7.54
N GLY A 30 5.96 19.44 -8.80
CA GLY A 30 6.89 20.02 -9.77
C GLY A 30 7.37 21.44 -9.42
N CYS A 31 6.69 22.13 -8.49
CA CYS A 31 7.03 23.49 -8.08
C CYS A 31 7.84 23.59 -6.79
N SER A 32 7.82 22.56 -5.92
CA SER A 32 8.42 22.65 -4.59
C SER A 32 9.43 21.55 -4.25
N GLU A 33 9.69 20.58 -5.13
CA GLU A 33 10.48 19.36 -4.83
C GLU A 33 10.01 18.58 -3.59
N GLU A 34 8.82 18.91 -3.08
CA GLU A 34 8.24 18.23 -1.92
C GLU A 34 7.42 17.04 -2.39
N ALA A 35 7.82 15.86 -1.91
CA ALA A 35 7.10 14.61 -2.10
C ALA A 35 6.21 14.31 -0.89
N ARG A 36 4.98 13.86 -1.13
CA ARG A 36 4.05 13.46 -0.07
C ARG A 36 3.32 12.16 -0.39
N VAL A 37 3.12 11.33 0.62
CA VAL A 37 2.26 10.14 0.51
C VAL A 37 0.81 10.58 0.55
N VAL A 38 0.01 10.15 -0.43
CA VAL A 38 -1.41 10.49 -0.52
C VAL A 38 -2.34 9.28 -0.38
N ALA A 39 -1.81 8.08 -0.61
CA ALA A 39 -2.54 6.83 -0.41
C ALA A 39 -1.58 5.70 -0.02
N TRP A 40 -2.15 4.70 0.64
CA TRP A 40 -1.50 3.41 0.93
C TRP A 40 -2.31 2.29 0.32
N GLY A 41 -1.63 1.25 -0.14
CA GLY A 41 -2.28 0.06 -0.65
C GLY A 41 -1.54 -1.21 -0.29
N MET A 42 -2.22 -2.34 -0.49
CA MET A 42 -1.65 -3.66 -0.29
C MET A 42 -2.12 -4.61 -1.38
N THR A 43 -1.25 -5.56 -1.73
CA THR A 43 -1.59 -6.69 -2.61
C THR A 43 -2.59 -7.61 -1.92
N LEU A 44 -3.55 -8.10 -2.70
CA LEU A 44 -4.47 -9.16 -2.35
C LEU A 44 -4.18 -10.38 -3.24
N ALA A 45 -4.84 -11.51 -2.97
CA ALA A 45 -4.70 -12.70 -3.81
C ALA A 45 -5.07 -12.41 -5.27
N ASP A 46 -6.13 -11.63 -5.50
CA ASP A 46 -6.68 -11.33 -6.83
C ASP A 46 -6.72 -9.81 -7.13
N GLY A 47 -5.66 -9.08 -6.77
CA GLY A 47 -5.51 -7.66 -7.12
C GLY A 47 -4.86 -6.83 -6.01
N ALA A 48 -5.35 -5.62 -5.81
CA ALA A 48 -4.87 -4.74 -4.74
C ALA A 48 -6.01 -3.92 -4.12
N TYR A 49 -5.85 -3.60 -2.84
CA TYR A 49 -6.69 -2.64 -2.13
C TYR A 49 -5.88 -1.38 -1.87
N MET A 50 -6.48 -0.20 -2.06
CA MET A 50 -5.87 1.09 -1.79
C MET A 50 -6.83 1.98 -1.01
N THR A 51 -6.30 2.79 -0.11
CA THR A 51 -7.04 3.83 0.61
C THR A 51 -6.25 5.14 0.62
N SER A 52 -6.94 6.27 0.59
CA SER A 52 -6.32 7.55 0.91
C SER A 52 -5.76 7.52 2.34
N VAL A 53 -4.78 8.37 2.64
CA VAL A 53 -4.21 8.50 4.00
C VAL A 53 -5.30 8.83 5.04
N GLU A 54 -6.28 9.64 4.66
CA GLU A 54 -7.41 10.04 5.50
C GLU A 54 -8.50 8.95 5.62
N GLY A 55 -8.40 7.83 4.89
CA GLY A 55 -9.37 6.73 4.91
C GLY A 55 -10.71 7.01 4.24
N ASN A 56 -10.89 8.23 3.71
CA ASN A 56 -12.16 8.70 3.14
C ASN A 56 -12.46 8.18 1.73
N ASN A 57 -11.45 7.65 1.02
CA ASN A 57 -11.59 7.06 -0.30
C ASN A 57 -10.87 5.72 -0.34
N GLN A 58 -11.53 4.72 -0.93
CA GLN A 58 -11.07 3.34 -0.97
C GLN A 58 -11.31 2.76 -2.36
N TRP A 59 -10.38 1.93 -2.82
CA TRP A 59 -10.42 1.33 -4.15
C TRP A 59 -10.00 -0.14 -4.10
N LEU A 60 -10.71 -0.96 -4.88
CA LEU A 60 -10.25 -2.28 -5.27
C LEU A 60 -9.74 -2.19 -6.70
N LEU A 61 -8.52 -2.64 -6.91
CA LEU A 61 -7.77 -2.53 -8.14
C LEU A 61 -7.48 -3.93 -8.68
N ALA A 62 -7.55 -4.11 -10.00
CA ALA A 62 -7.16 -5.36 -10.63
C ALA A 62 -5.63 -5.62 -10.53
N ASP A 63 -4.84 -4.55 -10.42
CA ASP A 63 -3.38 -4.58 -10.29
C ASP A 63 -2.91 -3.33 -9.52
N PRO A 64 -1.88 -3.42 -8.66
CA PRO A 64 -1.28 -2.27 -7.97
C PRO A 64 -0.95 -1.09 -8.88
N ASP A 65 -0.42 -1.33 -10.09
CA ASP A 65 0.02 -0.26 -11.01
C ASP A 65 -1.15 0.63 -11.46
N ASN A 66 -2.38 0.13 -11.40
CA ASN A 66 -3.58 0.91 -11.70
C ASN A 66 -3.86 1.99 -10.63
N ALA A 67 -3.20 1.97 -9.47
CA ALA A 67 -3.39 2.95 -8.41
C ALA A 67 -3.24 4.40 -8.89
N LEU A 68 -2.27 4.65 -9.78
CA LEU A 68 -1.97 6.00 -10.28
C LEU A 68 -3.12 6.60 -11.11
N MET A 69 -4.00 5.77 -11.67
CA MET A 69 -5.15 6.23 -12.46
C MET A 69 -6.27 6.84 -11.61
N TYR A 70 -6.33 6.50 -10.31
CA TYR A 70 -7.42 6.91 -9.42
C TYR A 70 -7.06 8.10 -8.52
N ILE A 71 -5.77 8.44 -8.44
CA ILE A 71 -5.30 9.56 -7.65
C ILE A 71 -5.31 10.83 -8.49
N ARG A 72 -6.21 11.76 -8.11
CA ARG A 72 -6.23 13.11 -8.69
C ARG A 72 -5.01 13.90 -8.21
N HIS A 73 -4.33 14.53 -9.14
CA HIS A 73 -3.16 15.38 -8.91
C HIS A 73 -3.18 16.54 -9.92
N ALA A 74 -2.41 17.59 -9.64
CA ALA A 74 -2.31 18.71 -10.56
C ALA A 74 -1.46 18.33 -11.80
N PRO A 75 -1.62 18.98 -12.97
CA PRO A 75 -0.85 18.64 -14.17
C PRO A 75 0.68 18.73 -14.03
N GLU A 76 1.16 19.56 -13.10
CA GLU A 76 2.57 19.75 -12.75
C GLU A 76 3.11 18.72 -11.75
N ASP A 77 2.24 17.91 -11.16
CA ASP A 77 2.60 16.89 -10.20
C ASP A 77 3.02 15.59 -10.91
N THR A 78 4.00 14.88 -10.35
CA THR A 78 4.36 13.53 -10.80
C THR A 78 3.97 12.49 -9.75
N PRO A 79 3.07 11.54 -10.09
CA PRO A 79 2.67 10.49 -9.17
C PRO A 79 3.59 9.25 -9.31
N TYR A 80 3.89 8.61 -8.18
CA TYR A 80 4.72 7.41 -8.11
C TYR A 80 4.06 6.32 -7.27
N LEU A 81 4.26 5.07 -7.67
CA LEU A 81 3.98 3.90 -6.83
C LEU A 81 5.30 3.41 -6.22
N VAL A 82 5.35 3.34 -4.88
CA VAL A 82 6.56 2.96 -4.14
C VAL A 82 6.23 1.81 -3.19
N TRP A 83 6.91 0.67 -3.34
CA TRP A 83 6.74 -0.47 -2.42
C TRP A 83 7.39 -0.18 -1.06
N ALA A 84 6.65 -0.45 0.01
CA ALA A 84 7.19 -0.42 1.38
C ALA A 84 8.10 -1.65 1.59
N ALA A 85 9.29 -1.41 2.12
CA ALA A 85 10.32 -2.43 2.36
C ALA A 85 9.91 -3.48 3.40
#